data_AF-A0AB34BI80-F1
#
_entry.id   AF-A0AB34BI80-F1
#
_cell.length_a   1.000
_cell.length_b   1.000
_cell.length_c   1.000
_cell.angle_alpha   90.00
_cell.angle_beta   90.00
_cell.angle_gamma   90.00
#
_symmetry.space_group_name_H-M   'P 1'
#
loop_
_entity.id
_entity.type
_entity.pdbx_description
1 polymer ?
#
loop_
_entity_poly.entity_id
_entity_poly.type
_entity_poly.pdbx_seq_one_letter_code
_entity_poly.pdbx_strand_id
1 'polypeptide(L)' 'MRKVFSFFLLVPIYFYRICISPLTPPSCRFTPTCSAYALEAIKKHGPIKGLYLA' A
#
# COMPACT_ATOMS: atom_id res chain seq x y z
N MET A 1 14.37 -7.27 11.47
CA MET A 1 13.87 -5.94 11.90
C MET A 1 13.11 -5.18 10.80
N ARG A 2 13.74 -4.78 9.67
CA ARG A 2 13.09 -3.91 8.64
C ARG A 2 11.80 -4.44 7.99
N LYS A 3 11.70 -5.74 7.67
CA LYS A 3 10.51 -6.31 7.00
C LYS A 3 9.26 -6.38 7.89
N VAL A 4 9.44 -6.52 9.21
CA VAL A 4 8.32 -6.64 10.16
C VAL A 4 7.57 -5.32 10.27
N PHE A 5 8.29 -4.20 10.28
CA PHE A 5 7.71 -2.86 10.31
C PHE A 5 6.97 -2.51 9.01
N SER A 6 7.53 -2.90 7.85
CA SER A 6 6.84 -2.80 6.56
C SER A 6 5.53 -3.58 6.55
N PHE A 7 5.51 -4.78 7.12
CA PHE A 7 4.32 -5.61 7.17
C PHE A 7 3.21 -4.94 7.97
N PHE A 8 3.53 -4.37 9.13
CA PHE A 8 2.55 -3.66 9.97
C PHE A 8 1.89 -2.47 9.25
N LEU A 9 2.66 -1.76 8.42
CA LEU A 9 2.14 -0.67 7.58
C LEU A 9 1.32 -1.15 6.38
N LEU A 10 1.63 -2.32 5.84
CA LEU A 10 0.96 -2.88 4.67
C LEU A 10 -0.35 -3.58 5.04
N VAL A 11 -0.47 -4.13 6.25
CA VAL A 11 -1.69 -4.77 6.77
C VAL A 11 -2.95 -3.92 6.58
N PRO A 12 -3.01 -2.63 7.00
CA PRO A 12 -4.20 -1.81 6.79
C PRO A 12 -4.48 -1.53 5.30
N ILE A 13 -3.44 -1.42 4.47
CA ILE A 13 -3.59 -1.23 3.01
C ILE A 13 -4.21 -2.48 2.37
N TYR A 14 -3.75 -3.68 2.76
CA TYR A 14 -4.33 -4.95 2.30
C TYR A 14 -5.75 -5.15 2.83
N PHE A 15 -6.00 -4.80 4.09
CA PHE A 15 -7.34 -4.85 4.68
C PHE A 15 -8.31 -3.92 3.93
N TYR A 16 -7.90 -2.69 3.65
CA TYR A 16 -8.68 -1.77 2.82
C TYR A 16 -8.93 -2.33 1.41
N ARG A 17 -7.92 -2.95 0.80
CA ARG A 17 -8.03 -3.53 -0.55
C ARG A 17 -8.95 -4.76 -0.59
N ILE A 18 -9.00 -5.57 0.46
CA ILE A 18 -9.83 -6.78 0.50
C ILE A 18 -11.23 -6.49 1.03
N CYS A 19 -11.38 -5.61 2.01
CA CYS A 19 -12.67 -5.32 2.65
C CYS A 19 -13.42 -4.16 2.01
N ILE A 20 -12.74 -3.13 1.47
CA ILE A 20 -13.41 -1.94 0.90
C ILE A 20 -13.37 -1.93 -0.62
N SER A 21 -12.23 -2.28 -1.23
CA SER A 21 -12.11 -2.25 -2.70
C SER A 21 -13.13 -3.07 -3.49
N PRO A 22 -13.64 -4.23 -3.03
CA PRO A 22 -14.68 -4.95 -3.79
C PRO A 22 -16.09 -4.35 -3.61
N LEU A 23 -16.31 -3.55 -2.56
CA LEU A 23 -17.58 -2.85 -2.33
C LEU A 23 -17.64 -1.50 -3.05
N THR A 24 -16.50 -0.91 -3.38
CA THR A 24 -16.43 0.37 -4.10
C THR A 24 -16.14 0.15 -5.58
N PRO A 25 -16.87 0.79 -6.52
CA PRO A 25 -16.47 0.78 -7.93
C PRO A 25 -15.06 1.34 -8.10
N PRO A 26 -14.33 0.99 -9.17
CA PRO A 26 -12.97 1.44 -9.41
C PRO A 26 -12.95 2.96 -9.59
N SER A 27 -12.78 3.68 -8.49
CA SER A 27 -12.78 5.15 -8.45
C SER A 27 -11.37 5.74 -8.57
N CYS A 28 -10.34 4.89 -8.62
CA CYS A 28 -8.96 5.34 -8.81
C CYS A 28 -8.77 5.83 -10.25
N ARG A 29 -8.62 7.16 -10.39
CA ARG A 29 -8.32 7.82 -11.67
C ARG A 29 -6.89 7.57 -12.16
N PHE A 30 -5.99 7.22 -11.25
CA PHE A 30 -4.58 6.98 -11.53
C PHE A 30 -4.26 5.48 -11.51
N THR A 31 -3.52 5.03 -12.52
CA THR A 31 -2.96 3.68 -12.63
C THR A 31 -1.43 3.77 -12.59
N PRO A 32 -0.73 3.10 -11.65
CA PRO A 32 -1.25 2.24 -10.60
C PRO A 32 -2.00 3.01 -9.49
N THR A 33 -2.87 2.31 -8.73
CA THR A 33 -3.59 2.91 -7.61
C THR A 33 -2.61 3.39 -6.52
N CYS A 34 -3.00 4.37 -5.71
CA CYS A 34 -2.18 4.84 -4.58
C CYS A 34 -1.73 3.69 -3.65
N SER A 35 -2.62 2.74 -3.38
CA SER A 35 -2.32 1.53 -2.60
C SER A 35 -1.31 0.59 -3.28
N ALA A 36 -1.30 0.50 -4.61
CA ALA A 36 -0.34 -0.28 -5.38
C ALA A 36 1.03 0.42 -5.43
N TYR A 37 1.02 1.74 -5.64
CA TYR A 37 2.24 2.56 -5.62
C TYR A 37 2.91 2.53 -4.24
N ALA A 38 2.15 2.68 -3.15
CA ALA A 38 2.65 2.53 -1.78
C ALA A 38 3.31 1.16 -1.53
N LEU A 39 2.68 0.09 -2.05
CA LEU A 39 3.22 -1.27 -1.99
C LEU A 39 4.56 -1.39 -2.72
N GLU A 40 4.65 -0.85 -3.93
CA GLU A 40 5.89 -0.84 -4.71
C GLU A 40 6.97 0.03 -4.04
N ALA A 41 6.62 1.21 -3.54
CA ALA A 41 7.53 2.11 -2.85
C ALA A 41 8.13 1.45 -1.59
N ILE A 42 7.30 0.78 -0.79
CA ILE A 42 7.76 0.04 0.40
C ILE A 42 8.62 -1.17 0.01
N LYS A 43 8.28 -1.90 -1.06
CA LYS A 43 9.10 -3.02 -1.57
C LYS A 43 10.46 -2.55 -2.09
N LYS A 44 10.50 -1.43 -2.81
CA LYS A 44 11.68 -0.96 -3.56
C LYS A 44 12.61 -0.10 -2.70
N HIS A 45 12.05 0.75 -1.83
CA HIS A 45 12.82 1.68 -0.99
C HIS A 45 12.92 1.27 0.49
N GLY A 46 12.16 0.26 0.92
CA GLY A 46 12.09 -0.20 2.31
C GLY A 46 11.05 0.57 3.15
N PRO A 47 10.81 0.20 4.42
CA PRO A 47 9.72 0.74 5.25
C PRO A 47 9.77 2.27 5.40
N ILE A 48 10.95 2.84 5.65
CA ILE A 48 11.10 4.25 6.04
C ILE A 48 10.98 5.15 4.80
N LYS A 49 11.78 4.88 3.76
CA LYS A 49 11.71 5.65 2.50
C LYS A 49 10.44 5.35 1.71
N GLY A 50 9.94 4.12 1.77
CA GLY A 50 8.69 3.73 1.14
C GLY A 50 7.48 4.40 1.79
N LEU A 51 7.44 4.55 3.12
CA LEU A 51 6.40 5.32 3.80
C LEU A 51 6.47 6.81 3.46
N TYR A 52 7.67 7.37 3.31
CA TYR A 52 7.83 8.77 2.91
C TYR A 52 7.35 9.03 1.47
N LEU A 53 7.37 8.01 0.61
CA LEU A 53 6.97 8.09 -0.79
C LEU A 53 5.54 7.60 -1.05
N ALA A 54 4.92 6.89 -0.10
CA ALA A 54 3.59 6.27 -0.22
C ALA A 54 2.46 7.29 -0.03
#